data_AF-A0A6H5GTH3-F1
#
_entry.id   AF-A0A6H5GTH3-F1
#
_cell.length_a   1.000
_cell.length_b   1.000
_cell.length_c   1.000
_cell.angle_alpha   90.00
_cell.angle_beta   90.00
_cell.angle_gamma   90.00
#
_symmetry.space_group_name_H-M   'P 1'
#
loop_
_entity.id
_entity.type
_entity.pdbx_description
1 polymer ?
#
loop_
_entity_poly.entity_id
_entity_poly.type
_entity_poly.pdbx_seq_one_letter_code
_entity_poly.pdbx_strand_id
1 'polypeptide(L)'
;VNVIVPGTECDNAPTTTRQHDKSPDDSVHPPARKRKSTKRSREWSRNQEKMKRLRGEPYVGFRRAEKGSTKRIIHDVPRDGRTMGPTCDSLHCRKVKTRACNSITEEERQKIFDDFWKVMTWDFKRMFVCSTVSAESKKQQTRTQGPVSRRQASLFYHLEIQGRRVPVCREMYLRTLGIRRSELHYWVRNYVSSNVPQNKSQETQSPPDSCSESSDETSSSHLVQVCHA
;
A
#
# COMPACT_ATOMS: atom_id res chain seq x y z
N VAL A 1 -45.51 18.40 37.29
CA VAL A 1 -46.69 19.21 37.65
C VAL A 1 -46.55 20.56 36.97
N ASN A 2 -47.51 20.87 36.06
CA ASN A 2 -47.86 22.13 35.37
C ASN A 2 -46.71 23.00 34.83
N VAL A 3 -46.44 23.10 33.52
CA VAL A 3 -47.24 23.57 32.35
C VAL A 3 -47.88 24.94 32.58
N ILE A 4 -47.29 26.01 32.01
CA ILE A 4 -47.99 27.20 31.51
C ILE A 4 -47.23 27.80 30.30
N VAL A 5 -47.87 27.76 29.15
CA VAL A 5 -47.89 28.75 28.03
C VAL A 5 -49.39 28.92 27.72
N PRO A 6 -49.89 29.87 26.88
CA PRO A 6 -49.28 31.02 26.20
C PRO A 6 -50.19 32.30 26.29
N GLY A 7 -49.84 33.37 25.58
CA GLY A 7 -50.75 34.52 25.36
C GLY A 7 -50.22 35.53 24.36
N THR A 8 -50.91 35.62 23.23
CA THR A 8 -50.75 36.49 22.05
C THR A 8 -51.44 37.87 22.22
N GLU A 9 -51.29 38.72 21.19
CA GLU A 9 -52.03 39.96 20.81
C GLU A 9 -51.16 41.23 20.90
N CYS A 10 -50.72 41.91 19.82
CA CYS A 10 -51.34 42.55 18.64
C CYS A 10 -52.00 43.92 18.94
N ASP A 11 -51.49 44.99 18.29
CA ASP A 11 -52.19 46.22 17.80
C ASP A 11 -51.15 47.35 17.53
N ASN A 12 -50.84 47.71 16.27
CA ASN A 12 -51.47 48.71 15.37
C ASN A 12 -51.09 50.19 15.69
N ALA A 13 -50.06 50.77 15.03
CA ALA A 13 -50.09 51.70 13.86
C ALA A 13 -50.21 53.21 14.27
N PRO A 14 -49.99 54.27 13.42
CA PRO A 14 -49.56 54.32 12.01
C PRO A 14 -48.58 55.49 11.58
N THR A 15 -48.25 55.50 10.28
CA THR A 15 -47.98 56.65 9.37
C THR A 15 -46.62 57.39 9.39
N THR A 16 -45.82 57.21 8.33
CA THR A 16 -45.63 58.26 7.29
C THR A 16 -44.93 57.70 6.06
N THR A 17 -45.65 57.75 4.95
CA THR A 17 -45.23 57.52 3.57
C THR A 17 -44.25 58.60 3.11
N ARG A 18 -43.09 58.20 2.56
CA ARG A 18 -42.42 58.96 1.52
C ARG A 18 -41.77 58.00 0.52
N GLN A 19 -42.45 57.85 -0.61
CA GLN A 19 -41.89 57.27 -1.83
C GLN A 19 -40.86 58.26 -2.40
N HIS A 20 -39.69 57.77 -2.81
CA HIS A 20 -38.93 58.33 -3.92
C HIS A 20 -38.06 57.22 -4.55
N ASP A 21 -38.33 57.03 -5.83
CA ASP A 21 -37.51 56.57 -6.95
C ASP A 21 -36.67 55.29 -6.91
N LYS A 22 -37.01 54.45 -7.91
CA LYS A 22 -36.23 53.32 -8.41
C LYS A 22 -34.99 53.83 -9.14
N SER A 23 -33.85 53.18 -8.90
CA SER A 23 -32.84 53.01 -9.95
C SER A 23 -32.32 51.56 -9.94
N PRO A 24 -32.19 50.90 -11.09
CA PRO A 24 -31.77 49.50 -11.19
C PRO A 24 -30.25 49.44 -11.34
N ASP A 25 -29.55 48.92 -10.33
CA ASP A 25 -28.17 48.46 -10.51
C ASP A 25 -28.13 46.93 -10.50
N ASP A 26 -28.16 46.40 -11.72
CA ASP A 26 -28.00 45.00 -12.08
C ASP A 26 -26.54 44.58 -11.88
N SER A 27 -26.10 44.55 -10.63
CA SER A 27 -24.80 43.97 -10.26
C SER A 27 -24.92 42.45 -10.20
N VAL A 28 -24.89 41.82 -11.37
CA VAL A 28 -24.77 40.37 -11.57
C VAL A 28 -23.46 39.88 -10.95
N HIS A 29 -23.48 39.54 -9.66
CA HIS A 29 -22.42 38.75 -9.07
C HIS A 29 -22.47 37.35 -9.71
N PRO A 30 -21.39 36.88 -10.38
CA PRO A 30 -21.38 35.53 -10.92
C PRO A 30 -21.53 34.53 -9.77
N PRO A 31 -22.38 33.49 -9.92
CA PRO A 31 -22.60 32.55 -8.84
C PRO A 31 -21.27 31.95 -8.39
N ALA A 32 -20.99 32.03 -7.09
CA ALA A 32 -19.81 31.43 -6.48
C ALA A 32 -19.67 29.98 -6.99
N ARG A 33 -18.51 29.66 -7.59
CA ARG A 33 -18.23 28.33 -8.16
C ARG A 33 -18.55 27.26 -7.11
N LYS A 34 -19.68 26.56 -7.27
CA LYS A 34 -19.96 25.35 -6.50
C LYS A 34 -18.79 24.39 -6.72
N ARG A 35 -18.09 24.01 -5.64
CA ARG A 35 -17.04 22.99 -5.70
C ARG A 35 -17.65 21.77 -6.40
N LYS A 36 -17.07 21.35 -7.54
CA LYS A 36 -17.54 20.18 -8.31
C LYS A 36 -17.75 18.99 -7.36
N SER A 37 -19.00 18.65 -7.09
CA SER A 37 -19.42 17.55 -6.21
C SER A 37 -19.26 16.17 -6.87
N THR A 38 -18.38 16.05 -7.86
CA THR A 38 -18.27 14.86 -8.73
C THR A 38 -16.89 14.19 -8.68
N LYS A 39 -15.97 14.64 -7.82
CA LYS A 39 -14.71 13.91 -7.58
C LYS A 39 -14.90 12.58 -6.81
N ARG A 40 -16.05 12.38 -6.16
CA ARG A 40 -16.23 11.27 -5.20
C ARG A 40 -16.42 9.89 -5.83
N SER A 41 -17.02 9.73 -7.00
CA SER A 41 -17.41 8.38 -7.50
C SER A 41 -16.19 7.50 -7.88
N ARG A 42 -15.27 7.99 -8.71
CA ARG A 42 -14.05 7.24 -9.09
C ARG A 42 -13.10 7.03 -7.91
N GLU A 43 -12.99 8.02 -7.03
CA GLU A 43 -12.15 7.92 -5.83
C GLU A 43 -12.75 6.94 -4.81
N TRP A 44 -14.08 6.91 -4.68
CA TRP A 44 -14.79 5.92 -3.89
C TRP A 44 -14.60 4.52 -4.44
N SER A 45 -14.77 4.29 -5.75
CA SER A 45 -14.48 3.00 -6.38
C SER A 45 -13.03 2.55 -6.14
N ARG A 46 -12.04 3.45 -6.32
CA ARG A 46 -10.63 3.14 -6.02
C ARG A 46 -10.40 2.82 -4.54
N ASN A 47 -11.05 3.53 -3.63
CA ASN A 47 -10.92 3.28 -2.19
C ASN A 47 -11.60 1.96 -1.80
N GLN A 48 -12.72 1.59 -2.41
CA GLN A 48 -13.35 0.28 -2.23
C GLN A 48 -12.39 -0.84 -2.67
N GLU A 49 -11.78 -0.74 -3.86
CA GLU A 49 -10.82 -1.76 -4.32
C GLU A 49 -9.55 -1.82 -3.46
N LYS A 50 -9.10 -0.69 -2.90
CA LYS A 50 -8.02 -0.67 -1.89
C LYS A 50 -8.43 -1.43 -0.63
N MET A 51 -9.66 -1.24 -0.14
CA MET A 51 -10.18 -1.94 1.04
C MET A 51 -10.37 -3.43 0.78
N LYS A 52 -10.88 -3.83 -0.39
CA LYS A 52 -10.97 -5.24 -0.81
C LYS A 52 -9.59 -5.89 -0.83
N ARG A 53 -8.61 -5.25 -1.46
CA ARG A 53 -7.22 -5.73 -1.46
C ARG A 53 -6.64 -5.82 -0.05
N LEU A 54 -6.91 -4.82 0.80
CA LEU A 54 -6.50 -4.85 2.21
C LEU A 54 -7.12 -6.07 2.91
N ARG A 55 -8.41 -6.37 2.68
CA ARG A 55 -9.11 -7.51 3.28
C ARG A 55 -8.80 -8.87 2.66
N GLY A 56 -7.95 -8.90 1.64
CA GLY A 56 -7.67 -10.13 0.90
C GLY A 56 -8.85 -10.60 0.06
N GLU A 57 -9.81 -9.74 -0.26
CA GLU A 57 -10.96 -10.04 -1.11
C GLU A 57 -10.57 -9.89 -2.60
N PRO A 58 -11.33 -10.53 -3.52
CA PRO A 58 -11.19 -10.29 -4.94
C PRO A 58 -11.35 -8.81 -5.26
N TYR A 59 -10.48 -8.27 -6.12
CA TYR A 59 -10.47 -6.84 -6.44
C TYR A 59 -10.06 -6.60 -7.89
N VAL A 60 -10.41 -5.42 -8.42
CA VAL A 60 -9.97 -4.99 -9.74
C VAL A 60 -8.66 -4.20 -9.60
N GLY A 61 -7.64 -4.59 -10.35
CA GLY A 61 -6.32 -4.00 -10.38
C GLY A 61 -6.02 -3.22 -11.67
N PHE A 62 -4.86 -2.57 -11.69
CA PHE A 62 -4.43 -1.75 -12.81
C PHE A 62 -3.48 -2.50 -13.74
N ARG A 63 -3.55 -2.21 -15.03
CA ARG A 63 -2.54 -2.57 -16.04
C ARG A 63 -2.17 -1.39 -16.90
N ARG A 64 -1.01 -1.47 -17.54
CA ARG A 64 -0.64 -0.58 -18.64
C ARG A 64 -1.37 -1.04 -19.90
N ALA A 65 -1.94 -0.11 -20.65
CA ALA A 65 -2.62 -0.45 -21.89
C ALA A 65 -1.65 -1.00 -22.95
N GLU A 66 -0.43 -0.45 -22.97
CA GLU A 66 0.68 -0.89 -23.80
C GLU A 66 1.87 -1.26 -22.91
N LYS A 67 2.58 -2.34 -23.25
CA LYS A 67 3.74 -2.81 -22.49
C LYS A 67 4.84 -1.75 -22.54
N GLY A 68 5.39 -1.37 -21.38
CA GLY A 68 6.45 -0.36 -21.28
C GLY A 68 5.98 1.10 -21.25
N SER A 69 4.77 1.41 -21.73
CA SER A 69 4.23 2.79 -21.71
C SER A 69 3.57 3.12 -20.38
N THR A 70 3.82 4.31 -19.83
CA THR A 70 3.12 4.83 -18.62
C THR A 70 1.95 5.74 -19.00
N LYS A 71 1.78 6.05 -20.30
CA LYS A 71 0.82 7.07 -20.78
C LYS A 71 -0.64 6.71 -20.50
N ARG A 72 -0.99 5.42 -20.54
CA ARG A 72 -2.37 4.94 -20.35
C ARG A 72 -2.41 3.74 -19.39
N ILE A 73 -3.05 3.94 -18.24
CA ILE A 73 -3.28 2.93 -17.21
C ILE A 73 -4.79 2.63 -17.13
N ILE A 74 -5.15 1.36 -17.24
CA ILE A 74 -6.54 0.88 -17.24
C ILE A 74 -6.81 0.08 -15.95
N HIS A 75 -7.99 0.25 -15.36
CA HIS A 75 -8.42 -0.38 -14.10
C HIS A 75 -9.46 -1.47 -14.37
N ASP A 76 -9.03 -2.58 -14.97
CA ASP A 76 -9.91 -3.63 -15.49
C ASP A 76 -9.42 -5.05 -15.19
N VAL A 77 -8.34 -5.22 -14.42
CA VAL A 77 -7.73 -6.54 -14.20
C VAL A 77 -8.33 -7.22 -12.99
N PRO A 78 -9.16 -8.27 -13.13
CA PRO A 78 -9.62 -9.03 -11.97
C PRO A 78 -8.42 -9.70 -11.27
N ARG A 79 -8.42 -9.65 -9.94
CA ARG A 79 -7.45 -10.31 -9.07
C ARG A 79 -8.22 -11.13 -8.05
N ASP A 80 -7.85 -12.38 -7.92
CA ASP A 80 -8.47 -13.28 -6.95
C ASP A 80 -8.19 -12.84 -5.52
N GLY A 81 -9.11 -13.21 -4.65
CA GLY A 81 -8.93 -13.09 -3.21
C GLY A 81 -7.76 -13.95 -2.73
N ARG A 82 -7.26 -13.62 -1.54
CA ARG A 82 -6.31 -14.44 -0.82
C ARG A 82 -7.03 -15.66 -0.28
N THR A 83 -6.36 -16.80 -0.33
CA THR A 83 -6.88 -18.05 0.20
C THR A 83 -5.84 -18.71 1.07
N MET A 84 -6.30 -19.38 2.12
CA MET A 84 -5.44 -20.23 2.94
C MET A 84 -5.11 -21.51 2.15
N GLY A 85 -3.84 -21.86 2.08
CA GLY A 85 -3.39 -23.09 1.43
C GLY A 85 -3.48 -24.32 2.36
N PRO A 86 -3.24 -25.53 1.84
CA PRO A 86 -3.30 -26.75 2.64
C PRO A 86 -2.21 -26.79 3.71
N THR A 87 -2.42 -27.62 4.73
CA THR A 87 -1.39 -27.90 5.74
C THR A 87 -0.11 -28.48 5.10
N CYS A 88 1.00 -28.38 5.81
CA CYS A 88 2.26 -28.96 5.36
C CYS A 88 2.26 -30.47 5.58
N ASP A 89 2.39 -31.23 4.50
CA ASP A 89 2.39 -32.71 4.45
C ASP A 89 3.80 -33.31 4.25
N SER A 90 4.85 -32.48 4.23
CA SER A 90 6.24 -32.91 4.08
C SER A 90 6.63 -34.02 5.06
N LEU A 91 7.17 -35.14 4.53
CA LEU A 91 7.73 -36.24 5.35
C LEU A 91 8.78 -35.76 6.35
N HIS A 92 9.57 -34.74 5.97
CA HIS A 92 10.57 -34.15 6.86
C HIS A 92 9.90 -33.45 8.06
N CYS A 93 8.83 -32.69 7.83
CA CYS A 93 8.10 -32.03 8.92
C CYS A 93 7.33 -33.02 9.80
N ARG A 94 7.01 -34.22 9.29
CA ARG A 94 6.44 -35.33 10.08
C ARG A 94 7.46 -36.00 11.00
N LYS A 95 8.72 -36.11 10.58
CA LYS A 95 9.79 -36.76 11.35
C LYS A 95 10.47 -35.84 12.36
N VAL A 96 10.65 -34.57 12.00
CA VAL A 96 11.44 -33.62 12.80
C VAL A 96 10.60 -32.99 13.90
N LYS A 97 11.07 -33.09 15.15
CA LYS A 97 10.42 -32.52 16.34
C LYS A 97 10.67 -31.01 16.54
N THR A 98 11.61 -30.41 15.80
CA THR A 98 11.95 -28.99 15.94
C THR A 98 10.92 -28.05 15.32
N ARG A 99 9.94 -28.58 14.57
CA ARG A 99 8.84 -27.83 13.97
C ARG A 99 7.54 -28.56 14.26
N ALA A 100 6.49 -27.81 14.53
CA ALA A 100 5.22 -28.36 14.96
C ALA A 100 4.14 -28.22 13.87
N CYS A 101 4.50 -28.42 12.59
CA CYS A 101 3.55 -28.26 11.48
C CYS A 101 2.31 -29.14 11.63
N ASN A 102 2.45 -30.37 12.14
CA ASN A 102 1.34 -31.31 12.24
C ASN A 102 0.51 -31.16 13.53
N SER A 103 0.95 -30.32 14.48
CA SER A 103 0.21 -30.11 15.73
C SER A 103 -0.77 -28.94 15.65
N ILE A 104 -0.69 -28.15 14.57
CA ILE A 104 -1.53 -26.96 14.37
C ILE A 104 -2.79 -27.40 13.65
N THR A 105 -3.95 -27.09 14.21
CA THR A 105 -5.25 -27.46 13.60
C THR A 105 -5.63 -26.50 12.48
N GLU A 106 -6.55 -26.93 11.61
CA GLU A 106 -7.01 -26.08 10.51
C GLU A 106 -7.75 -24.83 11.02
N GLU A 107 -8.47 -24.96 12.13
CA GLU A 107 -9.20 -23.88 12.78
C GLU A 107 -8.25 -22.81 13.33
N GLU A 108 -7.13 -23.23 13.93
CA GLU A 108 -6.08 -22.31 14.39
C GLU A 108 -5.46 -21.54 13.22
N ARG A 109 -5.19 -22.24 12.10
CA ARG A 109 -4.67 -21.62 10.88
C ARG A 109 -5.66 -20.64 10.29
N GLN A 110 -6.94 -21.02 10.25
CA GLN A 110 -8.02 -20.19 9.73
C GLN A 110 -8.20 -18.92 10.56
N LYS A 111 -8.13 -19.02 11.89
CA LYS A 111 -8.15 -17.85 12.77
C LYS A 111 -7.00 -16.90 12.48
N ILE A 112 -5.78 -17.41 12.32
CA ILE A 112 -4.61 -16.58 11.97
C ILE A 112 -4.82 -15.91 10.61
N PHE A 113 -5.32 -16.66 9.62
CA PHE A 113 -5.58 -16.13 8.29
C PHE A 113 -6.62 -15.00 8.32
N ASP A 114 -7.71 -15.20 9.05
CA ASP A 114 -8.80 -14.22 9.18
C ASP A 114 -8.36 -12.97 9.95
N ASP A 115 -7.69 -13.14 11.09
CA ASP A 115 -7.13 -12.02 11.84
C ASP A 115 -6.15 -11.22 10.96
N PHE A 116 -5.28 -11.93 10.23
CA PHE A 116 -4.33 -11.30 9.34
C PHE A 116 -5.03 -10.51 8.24
N TRP A 117 -5.96 -11.09 7.47
CA TRP A 117 -6.54 -10.41 6.32
C TRP A 117 -7.68 -9.45 6.66
N LYS A 118 -8.60 -9.84 7.54
CA LYS A 118 -9.85 -9.12 7.81
C LYS A 118 -9.70 -8.05 8.90
N VAL A 119 -8.76 -8.22 9.83
CA VAL A 119 -8.59 -7.31 10.99
C VAL A 119 -7.39 -6.37 10.81
N MET A 120 -6.22 -6.88 10.39
CA MET A 120 -4.99 -6.08 10.37
C MET A 120 -4.91 -5.08 9.20
N THR A 121 -4.37 -3.89 9.49
CA THR A 121 -3.93 -2.92 8.46
C THR A 121 -2.64 -3.37 7.77
N TRP A 122 -2.23 -2.71 6.69
CA TRP A 122 -0.95 -3.01 6.02
C TRP A 122 0.27 -2.86 6.94
N ASP A 123 0.25 -1.91 7.88
CA ASP A 123 1.33 -1.73 8.85
C ASP A 123 1.37 -2.88 9.84
N PHE A 124 0.22 -3.24 10.41
CA PHE A 124 0.13 -4.38 11.32
C PHE A 124 0.51 -5.70 10.63
N LYS A 125 0.14 -5.90 9.37
CA LYS A 125 0.58 -7.07 8.57
C LYS A 125 2.10 -7.14 8.43
N ARG A 126 2.73 -6.01 8.11
CA ARG A 126 4.20 -5.92 7.99
C ARG A 126 4.86 -6.23 9.33
N MET A 127 4.38 -5.62 10.41
CA MET A 127 4.88 -5.88 11.77
C MET A 127 4.68 -7.33 12.20
N PHE A 128 3.52 -7.90 11.91
CA PHE A 128 3.22 -9.30 12.19
C PHE A 128 4.23 -10.22 11.49
N VAL A 129 4.48 -10.01 10.19
CA VAL A 129 5.47 -10.83 9.46
C VAL A 129 6.89 -10.63 10.00
N CYS A 130 7.28 -9.40 10.28
CA CYS A 130 8.65 -9.12 10.74
C CYS A 130 8.90 -9.60 12.17
N SER A 131 7.89 -9.58 13.03
CA SER A 131 8.00 -10.14 14.38
C SER A 131 8.04 -11.66 14.35
N THR A 132 7.20 -12.31 13.52
CA THR A 132 7.05 -13.79 13.49
C THR A 132 8.14 -14.50 12.65
N VAL A 133 8.92 -13.75 11.87
CA VAL A 133 10.06 -14.28 11.10
C VAL A 133 11.38 -13.79 11.70
N SER A 134 12.19 -14.72 12.22
CA SER A 134 13.52 -14.43 12.74
C SER A 134 14.58 -14.61 11.65
N ALA A 135 15.44 -13.62 11.45
CA ALA A 135 16.60 -13.71 10.57
C ALA A 135 17.87 -13.96 11.39
N GLU A 136 18.50 -15.11 11.21
CA GLU A 136 19.79 -15.42 11.84
C GLU A 136 20.90 -15.37 10.79
N SER A 137 21.98 -14.66 11.12
CA SER A 137 23.21 -14.68 10.33
C SER A 137 23.91 -16.04 10.47
N LYS A 138 24.75 -16.39 9.50
CA LYS A 138 25.52 -17.63 9.57
C LYS A 138 26.52 -17.51 10.72
N LYS A 139 26.44 -18.42 11.70
CA LYS A 139 27.37 -18.47 12.84
C LYS A 139 28.82 -18.74 12.41
N GLN A 140 29.02 -19.41 11.29
CA GLN A 140 30.33 -19.68 10.72
C GLN A 140 30.29 -19.55 9.19
N GLN A 141 31.24 -18.82 8.63
CA GLN A 141 31.56 -18.85 7.22
C GLN A 141 32.65 -19.91 7.04
N THR A 142 32.35 -21.01 6.36
CA THR A 142 33.39 -21.98 5.98
C THR A 142 34.48 -21.22 5.23
N ARG A 143 35.75 -21.36 5.64
CA ARG A 143 36.94 -20.78 4.97
C ARG A 143 37.17 -21.46 3.61
N THR A 144 36.16 -21.44 2.74
CA THR A 144 36.30 -21.87 1.36
C THR A 144 36.80 -20.64 0.59
N GLN A 145 37.90 -20.78 -0.13
CA GLN A 145 38.41 -19.75 -1.05
C GLN A 145 37.49 -19.64 -2.27
N GLY A 146 36.27 -19.15 -2.06
CA GLY A 146 35.25 -18.98 -3.07
C GLY A 146 34.45 -17.70 -2.84
N PRO A 147 33.65 -17.26 -3.84
CA PRO A 147 32.90 -16.03 -3.74
C PRO A 147 31.96 -16.04 -2.54
N VAL A 148 31.93 -14.92 -1.81
CA VAL A 148 31.08 -14.73 -0.62
C VAL A 148 29.64 -15.09 -0.97
N SER A 149 29.03 -15.93 -0.14
CA SER A 149 27.65 -16.37 -0.35
C SER A 149 26.71 -15.16 -0.42
N ARG A 150 25.96 -15.02 -1.53
CA ARG A 150 24.89 -14.00 -1.65
C ARG A 150 23.81 -14.11 -0.57
N ARG A 151 23.74 -15.23 0.15
CA ARG A 151 22.76 -15.48 1.22
C ARG A 151 23.31 -14.97 2.55
N GLN A 152 22.84 -13.79 2.96
CA GLN A 152 23.25 -13.11 4.19
C GLN A 152 22.65 -13.75 5.46
N ALA A 153 21.41 -14.26 5.40
CA ALA A 153 20.71 -14.82 6.56
C ALA A 153 19.84 -16.05 6.23
N SER A 154 19.61 -16.86 7.25
CA SER A 154 18.58 -17.90 7.29
C SER A 154 17.33 -17.36 8.00
N LEU A 155 16.15 -17.67 7.45
CA LEU A 155 14.87 -17.24 8.03
C LEU A 155 14.21 -18.41 8.74
N PHE A 156 13.75 -18.15 9.97
CA PHE A 156 12.97 -19.06 10.81
C PHE A 156 11.57 -18.50 10.96
N TYR A 157 10.55 -19.38 10.86
CA TYR A 157 9.16 -18.98 10.75
C TYR A 157 8.38 -19.51 11.95
N HIS A 158 7.57 -18.65 12.55
CA HIS A 158 6.74 -19.00 13.72
C HIS A 158 5.30 -18.58 13.46
N LEU A 159 4.33 -19.36 13.93
CA LEU A 159 2.94 -18.96 14.02
C LEU A 159 2.60 -18.69 15.48
N GLU A 160 1.77 -17.68 15.75
CA GLU A 160 1.36 -17.33 17.11
C GLU A 160 -0.01 -17.97 17.40
N ILE A 161 -0.01 -18.94 18.32
CA ILE A 161 -1.18 -19.74 18.68
C ILE A 161 -1.33 -19.67 20.19
N GLN A 162 -2.49 -19.19 20.67
CA GLN A 162 -2.77 -19.03 22.11
C GLN A 162 -1.65 -18.29 22.88
N GLY A 163 -1.09 -17.25 22.25
CA GLY A 163 0.02 -16.46 22.83
C GLY A 163 1.38 -17.15 22.80
N ARG A 164 1.51 -18.34 22.20
CA ARG A 164 2.78 -19.08 22.08
C ARG A 164 3.31 -19.03 20.66
N ARG A 165 4.63 -18.91 20.53
CA ARG A 165 5.33 -18.99 19.25
C ARG A 165 5.60 -20.44 18.89
N VAL A 166 4.94 -20.91 17.84
CA VAL A 166 5.04 -22.28 17.34
C VAL A 166 5.93 -22.30 16.09
N PRO A 167 7.09 -22.97 16.12
CA PRO A 167 7.99 -23.02 14.96
C PRO A 167 7.39 -23.88 13.85
N VAL A 168 7.38 -23.35 12.62
CA VAL A 168 6.83 -24.04 11.45
C VAL A 168 7.81 -24.01 10.28
N CYS A 169 7.54 -24.83 9.26
CA CYS A 169 8.27 -24.73 8.02
C CYS A 169 7.81 -23.50 7.22
N ARG A 170 8.66 -23.05 6.28
CA ARG A 170 8.34 -21.93 5.39
C ARG A 170 7.00 -22.12 4.67
N GLU A 171 6.75 -23.33 4.20
CA GLU A 171 5.58 -23.63 3.39
C GLU A 171 4.30 -23.51 4.20
N MET A 172 4.27 -24.08 5.40
CA MET A 172 3.17 -23.94 6.35
C MET A 172 2.87 -22.47 6.65
N TYR A 173 3.90 -21.68 6.90
CA TYR A 173 3.76 -20.24 7.16
C TYR A 173 3.15 -19.49 5.98
N LEU A 174 3.70 -19.68 4.77
CA LEU A 174 3.23 -19.01 3.56
C LEU A 174 1.79 -19.41 3.20
N ARG A 175 1.47 -20.70 3.30
CA ARG A 175 0.13 -21.22 3.02
C ARG A 175 -0.89 -20.73 4.05
N THR A 176 -0.52 -20.68 5.33
CA THR A 176 -1.40 -20.18 6.39
C THR A 176 -1.72 -18.70 6.22
N LEU A 177 -0.76 -17.87 5.77
CA LEU A 177 -1.01 -16.44 5.54
C LEU A 177 -1.50 -16.11 4.12
N GLY A 178 -1.47 -17.04 3.16
CA GLY A 178 -1.83 -16.77 1.77
C GLY A 178 -0.92 -15.75 1.06
N ILE A 179 0.34 -15.60 1.51
CA ILE A 179 1.31 -14.65 0.95
C ILE A 179 2.35 -15.34 0.06
N ARG A 180 2.87 -14.59 -0.92
CA ARG A 180 3.92 -15.09 -1.81
C ARG A 180 5.28 -15.01 -1.13
N ARG A 181 6.20 -15.91 -1.51
CA ARG A 181 7.58 -15.87 -1.01
C ARG A 181 8.27 -14.53 -1.29
N SER A 182 8.06 -13.94 -2.47
CA SER A 182 8.63 -12.64 -2.82
C SER A 182 8.09 -11.50 -1.94
N GLU A 183 6.79 -11.52 -1.63
CA GLU A 183 6.12 -10.55 -0.76
C GLU A 183 6.69 -10.61 0.66
N LEU A 184 6.85 -11.81 1.22
CA LEU A 184 7.52 -12.02 2.51
C LEU A 184 8.95 -11.48 2.52
N HIS A 185 9.77 -11.86 1.53
CA HIS A 185 11.16 -11.41 1.45
C HIS A 185 11.27 -9.89 1.31
N TYR A 186 10.36 -9.28 0.56
CA TYR A 186 10.28 -7.83 0.42
C TYR A 186 9.96 -7.16 1.76
N TRP A 187 8.99 -7.65 2.53
CA TRP A 187 8.70 -7.06 3.85
C TRP A 187 9.86 -7.22 4.82
N VAL A 188 10.41 -8.42 4.96
CA VAL A 188 11.51 -8.68 5.90
C VAL A 188 12.73 -7.80 5.60
N ARG A 189 13.12 -7.66 4.33
CA ARG A 189 14.30 -6.84 3.97
C ARG A 189 14.08 -5.35 4.16
N ASN A 190 12.93 -4.83 3.76
CA ASN A 190 12.67 -3.39 3.76
C ASN A 190 12.22 -2.86 5.14
N TYR A 191 11.64 -3.71 5.97
CA TYR A 191 11.21 -3.32 7.32
C TYR A 191 12.38 -3.26 8.30
N VAL A 192 13.28 -4.25 8.28
CA VAL A 192 14.51 -4.27 9.11
C VAL A 192 15.44 -3.09 8.78
N SER A 193 15.47 -2.66 7.52
CA SER A 193 16.31 -1.52 7.09
C SER A 193 15.75 -0.15 7.51
N SER A 194 14.45 -0.06 7.79
CA SER A 194 13.79 1.25 8.01
C SER A 194 13.30 1.47 9.43
N ASN A 195 13.11 0.42 10.26
CA ASN A 195 12.50 0.42 11.61
C ASN A 195 11.16 1.19 11.76
N VAL A 196 10.68 1.80 10.69
CA VAL A 196 9.49 2.65 10.59
C VAL A 196 8.70 2.15 9.38
N PRO A 197 7.38 1.96 9.50
CA PRO A 197 6.52 1.67 8.36
C PRO A 197 6.64 2.81 7.35
N GLN A 198 7.36 2.59 6.24
CA GLN A 198 7.37 3.56 5.15
C GLN A 198 5.98 3.60 4.53
N ASN A 199 5.23 4.65 4.86
CA ASN A 199 4.03 5.05 4.15
C ASN A 199 4.53 5.92 3.00
N LYS A 200 4.63 5.36 1.78
CA LYS A 200 4.97 6.15 0.60
C LYS A 200 3.77 7.03 0.24
N SER A 201 3.62 8.15 0.94
CA SER A 201 2.93 9.33 0.43
C SER A 201 3.65 9.74 -0.85
N GLN A 202 2.90 9.98 -1.93
CA GLN A 202 3.47 10.40 -3.20
C GLN A 202 4.04 11.81 -3.06
N GLU A 203 5.35 11.92 -2.89
CA GLU A 203 6.07 13.17 -3.05
C GLU A 203 6.61 13.20 -4.47
N THR A 204 5.94 13.98 -5.32
CA THR A 204 6.35 14.25 -6.69
C THR A 204 7.57 15.16 -6.63
N GLN A 205 8.76 14.61 -6.87
CA GLN A 205 9.94 15.41 -7.15
C GLN A 205 9.85 15.91 -8.60
N SER A 206 9.58 17.21 -8.75
CA SER A 206 9.75 17.96 -9.99
C SER A 206 11.24 17.92 -10.41
N PRO A 207 11.55 17.84 -11.72
CA PRO A 207 12.92 18.02 -12.20
C PRO A 207 13.40 19.45 -11.93
N PRO A 208 14.67 19.67 -11.56
CA PRO A 208 15.23 21.01 -11.48
C PRO A 208 15.45 21.59 -12.88
N ASP A 209 14.88 22.79 -13.09
CA ASP A 209 15.22 23.70 -14.17
C ASP A 209 16.64 24.25 -14.00
N SER A 210 17.35 24.42 -15.12
CA SER A 210 18.55 25.24 -15.43
C SER A 210 19.56 24.43 -16.27
N CYS A 211 20.28 24.96 -17.25
CA CYS A 211 20.46 26.34 -17.68
C CYS A 211 20.90 26.37 -19.17
N SER A 212 20.55 27.49 -19.79
CA SER A 212 21.01 28.17 -21.01
C SER A 212 22.31 27.75 -21.74
N GLU A 213 22.18 27.86 -23.07
CA GLU A 213 23.12 28.18 -24.16
C GLU A 213 24.51 28.72 -23.82
N SER A 214 25.52 28.25 -24.58
CA SER A 214 26.43 29.14 -25.32
C SER A 214 27.12 28.40 -26.47
N SER A 215 26.98 28.97 -27.66
CA SER A 215 27.71 28.69 -28.90
C SER A 215 29.22 28.95 -28.74
N ASP A 216 30.05 28.27 -29.52
CA ASP A 216 30.97 28.95 -30.44
C ASP A 216 31.73 27.95 -31.35
N GLU A 217 31.77 28.32 -32.63
CA GLU A 217 32.59 27.73 -33.69
C GLU A 217 34.08 27.99 -33.48
N THR A 218 34.94 27.07 -33.89
CA THR A 218 36.11 27.45 -34.70
C THR A 218 36.69 26.30 -35.51
N SER A 219 36.99 26.64 -36.76
CA SER A 219 37.63 25.91 -37.84
C SER A 219 39.07 25.47 -37.55
N SER A 220 39.49 24.30 -38.08
CA SER A 220 40.60 24.19 -39.04
C SER A 220 41.29 22.80 -39.04
N SER A 221 41.25 22.21 -40.24
CA SER A 221 42.19 21.32 -40.95
C SER A 221 43.34 20.54 -40.27
N HIS A 222 43.50 19.32 -40.82
CA HIS A 222 44.72 18.71 -41.39
C HIS A 222 45.36 17.47 -40.71
N LEU A 223 45.46 16.39 -41.53
CA LEU A 223 46.57 15.40 -41.70
C LEU A 223 46.94 14.53 -40.46
N VAL A 224 47.15 13.20 -40.50
CA VAL A 224 47.88 12.25 -41.38
C VAL A 224 47.38 10.83 -40.99
N GLN A 225 46.86 9.99 -41.89
CA GLN A 225 47.52 8.89 -42.61
C GLN A 225 48.31 7.81 -41.80
N VAL A 226 47.77 6.58 -41.86
CA VAL A 226 48.44 5.26 -41.92
C VAL A 226 49.30 4.77 -40.75
N CYS A 227 48.93 3.61 -40.21
CA CYS A 227 49.85 2.62 -39.63
C CYS A 227 49.43 1.23 -40.12
N HIS A 228 50.23 0.65 -41.02
CA HIS A 228 50.31 -0.78 -41.30
C HIS A 228 51.66 -1.26 -40.74
N ALA A 229 51.61 -2.23 -39.84
CA ALA A 229 52.62 -3.28 -39.64
C ALA A 229 51.98 -4.37 -38.78
#